data_AF-A0A4S4KFJ6-F1
#
_entry.id   AF-A0A4S4KFJ6-F1
#
_cell.length_a   1.000
_cell.length_b   1.000
_cell.length_c   1.000
_cell.angle_alpha   90.00
_cell.angle_beta   90.00
_cell.angle_gamma   90.00
#
_symmetry.space_group_name_H-M   'P 1'
#
loop_
_entity.id
_entity.type
_entity.pdbx_description
1 polymer ?
#
loop_
_entity_poly.entity_id
_entity_poly.type
_entity_poly.pdbx_seq_one_letter_code
_entity_poly.pdbx_strand_id
1 'polypeptide(L)'
;MLGREHTSSSAYMTIRERLDFLVITVVFGVLVGVVTSFTLLTDQDFGPYGYANDISGLMGATLLLAGLIAAAVTSPLFDRVLTRHLAITCKILCPILGVLWLSLIWAAKRNNAGGLFTIMAIIGACSLTLLPVALELAVEVTRNPGSAAILWFAGNSVSITCVLVEGALRAGPDANPPNNMHRALIFQGALVCSAVVTIFALQGKQTRREMDEQATHSIVTPEQSAAP
;
A
#
# COMPACT_ATOMS: atom_id res chain seq x y z
N MET A 1 -26.87 -23.53 3.49
CA MET A 1 -26.46 -23.64 2.09
C MET A 1 -25.01 -23.17 1.99
N LEU A 2 -24.04 -24.07 2.14
CA LEU A 2 -22.64 -23.75 1.83
C LEU A 2 -22.49 -23.75 0.32
N GLY A 3 -22.67 -22.58 -0.29
CA GLY A 3 -22.44 -22.35 -1.72
C GLY A 3 -20.96 -22.49 -2.03
N ARG A 4 -20.51 -23.72 -2.29
CA ARG A 4 -19.24 -23.94 -2.98
C ARG A 4 -19.49 -23.58 -4.44
N GLU A 5 -18.82 -22.54 -4.92
CA GLU A 5 -18.80 -22.23 -6.34
C GLU A 5 -18.31 -23.45 -7.13
N HIS A 6 -19.02 -23.79 -8.19
CA HIS A 6 -18.58 -24.81 -9.13
C HIS A 6 -17.20 -24.41 -9.66
N THR A 7 -16.29 -25.38 -9.78
CA THR A 7 -14.93 -25.18 -10.30
C THR A 7 -14.88 -24.65 -11.75
N SER A 8 -16.02 -24.57 -12.44
CA SER A 8 -16.16 -23.93 -13.75
C SER A 8 -16.61 -22.45 -13.69
N SER A 9 -16.78 -21.87 -12.49
CA SER A 9 -17.10 -20.45 -12.34
C SER A 9 -15.87 -19.60 -12.65
N SER A 10 -16.04 -18.55 -13.45
CA SER A 10 -14.98 -17.60 -13.80
C SER A 10 -14.32 -16.95 -12.57
N ALA A 11 -15.00 -16.92 -11.42
CA ALA A 11 -14.50 -16.36 -10.16
C ALA A 11 -13.83 -17.38 -9.23
N TYR A 12 -13.67 -18.65 -9.64
CA TYR A 12 -13.05 -19.67 -8.80
C TYR A 12 -11.59 -19.31 -8.49
N MET A 13 -11.27 -19.16 -7.20
CA MET A 13 -9.92 -18.98 -6.72
C MET A 13 -9.37 -20.26 -6.10
N THR A 14 -8.19 -20.65 -6.57
CA THR A 14 -7.33 -21.65 -5.94
C THR A 14 -6.90 -21.21 -4.54
N ILE A 15 -6.43 -22.15 -3.71
CA ILE A 15 -5.92 -21.83 -2.37
C ILE A 15 -4.73 -20.86 -2.44
N ARG A 16 -3.91 -20.93 -3.48
CA ARG A 16 -2.77 -20.02 -3.68
C ARG A 16 -3.22 -18.60 -4.01
N GLU A 17 -4.19 -18.42 -4.90
CA GLU A 17 -4.76 -17.10 -5.22
C GLU A 17 -5.46 -16.48 -4.00
N ARG A 18 -6.11 -17.29 -3.15
CA ARG A 18 -6.69 -16.80 -1.89
C ARG A 18 -5.62 -16.29 -0.93
N LEU A 19 -4.48 -16.97 -0.85
CA LEU A 19 -3.35 -16.52 -0.02
C LEU A 19 -2.70 -15.25 -0.61
N ASP A 20 -2.52 -15.18 -1.93
CA ASP A 20 -2.02 -13.97 -2.60
C ASP A 20 -2.95 -12.78 -2.35
N PHE A 21 -4.28 -12.98 -2.47
CA PHE A 21 -5.26 -11.94 -2.18
C PHE A 21 -5.23 -11.51 -0.71
N LEU A 22 -5.05 -12.44 0.22
CA LEU A 22 -4.89 -12.12 1.64
C LEU A 22 -3.65 -11.26 1.89
N VAL A 23 -2.50 -11.62 1.30
CA VAL A 23 -1.25 -10.85 1.39
C VAL A 23 -1.44 -9.44 0.83
N ILE A 24 -2.06 -9.32 -0.36
CA ILE A 24 -2.36 -8.02 -0.98
C ILE A 24 -3.26 -7.19 -0.05
N THR A 25 -4.31 -7.79 0.50
CA THR A 25 -5.26 -7.10 1.39
C THR A 25 -4.59 -6.60 2.67
N VAL A 26 -3.74 -7.42 3.30
CA VAL A 26 -3.00 -7.04 4.51
C VAL A 26 -2.02 -5.91 4.22
N VAL A 27 -1.19 -6.04 3.17
CA VAL A 27 -0.19 -5.02 2.82
C VAL A 27 -0.86 -3.71 2.41
N PHE A 28 -1.86 -3.77 1.52
CA PHE A 28 -2.61 -2.59 1.11
C PHE A 28 -3.30 -1.92 2.29
N GLY A 29 -3.99 -2.71 3.12
CA GLY A 29 -4.72 -2.22 4.28
C GLY A 29 -3.81 -1.51 5.27
N VAL A 30 -2.65 -2.09 5.58
CA VAL A 30 -1.67 -1.47 6.48
C VAL A 30 -1.04 -0.21 5.89
N LEU A 31 -0.60 -0.25 4.63
CA LEU A 31 0.05 0.92 4.02
C LEU A 31 -0.93 2.10 3.87
N VAL A 32 -2.14 1.85 3.39
CA VAL A 32 -3.19 2.88 3.31
C VAL A 32 -3.56 3.36 4.70
N GLY A 33 -3.79 2.43 5.64
CA GLY A 33 -4.20 2.75 7.00
C GLY A 33 -3.22 3.67 7.71
N VAL A 34 -1.92 3.34 7.64
CA VAL A 34 -0.84 4.12 8.26
C VAL A 34 -0.61 5.46 7.56
N VAL A 35 -0.64 5.52 6.23
CA VAL A 35 -0.56 6.81 5.50
C VAL A 35 -1.71 7.74 5.90
N THR A 36 -2.93 7.20 5.99
CA THR A 36 -4.11 7.97 6.37
C THR A 36 -4.05 8.41 7.84
N SER A 37 -3.70 7.52 8.78
CA SER A 37 -3.60 7.90 10.20
C SER A 37 -2.50 8.94 10.41
N PHE A 38 -1.32 8.72 9.83
CA PHE A 38 -0.20 9.65 9.93
C PHE A 38 -0.57 11.04 9.39
N THR A 39 -1.22 11.11 8.22
CA THR A 39 -1.65 12.41 7.66
C THR A 39 -2.59 13.15 8.62
N LEU A 40 -3.49 12.43 9.30
CA LEU A 40 -4.38 13.01 10.31
C LEU A 40 -3.65 13.43 11.60
N LEU A 41 -2.58 12.71 11.98
CA LEU A 41 -1.84 12.92 13.22
C LEU A 41 -0.54 13.75 13.05
N THR A 42 -0.27 14.28 11.86
CA THR A 42 1.01 14.94 11.53
C THR A 42 1.38 16.05 12.52
N ASP A 43 0.41 16.86 12.94
CA ASP A 43 0.62 17.93 13.93
C ASP A 43 0.94 17.38 15.32
N GLN A 44 0.31 16.27 15.70
CA GLN A 44 0.56 15.59 16.96
C GLN A 44 1.93 14.90 16.96
N ASP A 45 2.34 14.34 15.81
CA ASP A 45 3.62 13.65 15.62
C ASP A 45 4.80 14.63 15.72
N PHE A 46 4.69 15.80 15.11
CA PHE A 46 5.79 16.74 15.01
C PHE A 46 5.72 17.90 16.01
N GLY A 47 4.55 18.28 16.49
CA GLY A 47 4.36 19.34 17.49
C GLY A 47 5.26 19.21 18.73
N PRO A 48 5.39 18.02 19.36
CA PRO A 48 6.27 17.81 20.52
C PRO A 48 7.75 18.15 20.27
N TYR A 49 8.21 18.10 19.01
CA TYR A 49 9.59 18.42 18.64
C TYR A 49 9.80 19.91 18.33
N GLY A 50 8.77 20.75 18.49
CA GLY A 50 8.82 22.20 18.29
C GLY A 50 8.55 22.65 16.87
N TYR A 51 7.94 21.80 16.03
CA TYR A 51 7.46 22.21 14.71
C TYR A 51 6.14 22.96 14.84
N ALA A 52 6.02 24.07 14.12
CA ALA A 52 4.77 24.81 14.02
C ALA A 52 3.72 23.99 13.25
N ASN A 53 2.44 24.17 13.59
CA ASN A 53 1.33 23.43 12.97
C ASN A 53 1.35 23.56 11.42
N ASP A 54 1.65 24.75 10.89
CA ASP A 54 1.73 24.94 9.43
C ASP A 54 2.82 24.08 8.78
N ILE A 55 3.99 23.94 9.43
CA ILE A 55 5.10 23.14 8.92
C ILE A 55 4.77 21.65 9.02
N SER A 56 4.18 21.22 10.13
CA SER A 56 3.71 19.86 10.33
C SER A 56 2.64 19.50 9.28
N GLY A 57 1.61 20.32 9.10
CA GLY A 57 0.62 20.14 8.05
C GLY A 57 1.22 20.07 6.64
N LEU A 58 2.24 20.88 6.34
CA LEU A 58 2.97 20.81 5.06
C LEU A 58 3.73 19.50 4.87
N MET A 59 4.24 18.85 5.94
CA MET A 59 4.88 17.54 5.85
C MET A 59 3.88 16.47 5.40
N GLY A 60 2.69 16.46 5.99
CA GLY A 60 1.59 15.56 5.58
C GLY A 60 1.12 15.85 4.14
N ALA A 61 0.99 17.13 3.79
CA ALA A 61 0.66 17.53 2.42
C ALA A 61 1.74 17.11 1.40
N THR A 62 3.01 17.19 1.77
CA THR A 62 4.13 16.77 0.91
C THR A 62 4.06 15.28 0.59
N LEU A 63 3.71 14.45 1.56
CA LEU A 63 3.48 13.02 1.34
C LEU A 63 2.43 12.80 0.24
N LEU A 64 1.25 13.43 0.36
CA LEU A 64 0.19 13.25 -0.63
C LEU A 64 0.51 13.86 -1.99
N LEU A 65 1.04 15.08 -2.04
CA LEU A 65 1.33 15.79 -3.29
C LEU A 65 2.48 15.14 -4.07
N ALA A 66 3.58 14.79 -3.39
CA ALA A 66 4.69 14.08 -4.04
C ALA A 66 4.23 12.73 -4.57
N GLY A 67 3.38 12.03 -3.81
CA GLY A 67 2.78 10.78 -4.26
C GLY A 67 1.90 10.94 -5.49
N LEU A 68 1.07 11.98 -5.55
CA LEU A 68 0.20 12.23 -6.70
C LEU A 68 1.03 12.52 -7.97
N ILE A 69 2.08 13.32 -7.84
CA ILE A 69 3.01 13.61 -8.93
C ILE A 69 3.71 12.32 -9.40
N ALA A 70 4.22 11.52 -8.46
CA ALA A 70 4.86 10.24 -8.79
C ALA A 70 3.90 9.28 -9.49
N ALA A 71 2.67 9.12 -8.99
CA ALA A 71 1.65 8.28 -9.61
C ALA A 71 1.32 8.74 -11.04
N ALA A 72 1.17 10.05 -11.25
CA ALA A 72 0.92 10.60 -12.59
C ALA A 72 2.07 10.34 -13.57
N VAL A 73 3.32 10.47 -13.11
CA VAL A 73 4.51 10.21 -13.94
C VAL A 73 4.73 8.72 -14.20
N THR A 74 4.44 7.87 -13.23
CA THR A 74 4.66 6.42 -13.32
C THR A 74 3.52 5.67 -14.02
N SER A 75 2.30 6.22 -14.08
CA SER A 75 1.16 5.57 -14.74
C SER A 75 1.46 5.11 -16.18
N PRO A 76 2.01 5.95 -17.09
CA PRO A 76 2.37 5.50 -18.44
C PRO A 76 3.38 4.34 -18.47
N LEU A 77 4.27 4.27 -17.48
CA LEU A 77 5.27 3.20 -17.35
C LEU A 77 4.60 1.88 -16.95
N PHE A 78 3.66 1.93 -16.00
CA PHE A 78 2.88 0.76 -15.61
C PHE A 78 2.00 0.27 -16.74
N ASP A 79 1.35 1.19 -17.46
CA ASP A 79 0.45 0.84 -18.56
C ASP A 79 1.18 0.19 -19.74
N ARG A 80 2.41 0.64 -20.05
CA ARG A 80 3.13 0.22 -21.27
C ARG A 80 4.22 -0.83 -21.04
N VAL A 81 4.92 -0.80 -19.90
CA VAL A 81 6.19 -1.53 -19.72
C VAL A 81 6.13 -2.51 -18.56
N LEU A 82 5.56 -2.12 -17.43
CA LEU A 82 5.56 -2.94 -16.20
C LEU A 82 4.29 -3.78 -16.02
N THR A 83 3.47 -3.89 -17.06
CA THR A 83 2.16 -4.53 -16.97
C THR A 83 2.22 -6.03 -16.63
N ARG A 84 3.38 -6.69 -16.83
CA ARG A 84 3.65 -8.09 -16.39
C ARG A 84 4.47 -8.21 -15.10
N HIS A 85 4.84 -7.08 -14.47
CA HIS A 85 5.79 -7.03 -13.35
C HIS A 85 5.21 -6.34 -12.12
N LEU A 86 3.88 -6.36 -11.97
CA LEU A 86 3.17 -5.74 -10.84
C LEU A 86 3.60 -6.34 -9.49
N ALA A 87 3.71 -7.68 -9.40
CA ALA A 87 4.14 -8.35 -8.17
C ALA A 87 5.61 -8.03 -7.80
N ILE A 88 6.49 -7.88 -8.79
CA ILE A 88 7.90 -7.51 -8.58
C ILE A 88 7.99 -6.07 -8.06
N THR A 89 7.19 -5.17 -8.63
CA THR A 89 7.09 -3.78 -8.18
C THR A 89 6.73 -3.71 -6.69
N CYS A 90 5.72 -4.46 -6.25
CA CYS A 90 5.37 -4.55 -4.83
C CYS A 90 6.53 -5.08 -3.99
N LYS A 91 7.22 -6.14 -4.44
CA LYS A 91 8.37 -6.72 -3.72
C LYS A 91 9.57 -5.78 -3.58
N ILE A 92 9.70 -4.78 -4.45
CA ILE A 92 10.78 -3.79 -4.38
C ILE A 92 10.36 -2.57 -3.54
N LEU A 93 9.18 -2.00 -3.83
CA LEU A 93 8.73 -0.76 -3.19
C LEU A 93 8.25 -0.98 -1.75
N CYS A 94 7.64 -2.13 -1.41
CA CYS A 94 7.16 -2.39 -0.05
C CYS A 94 8.30 -2.44 0.99
N PRO A 95 9.44 -3.12 0.76
CA PRO A 95 10.58 -3.03 1.69
C PRO A 95 11.16 -1.63 1.83
N ILE A 96 11.21 -0.84 0.74
CA ILE A 96 11.63 0.56 0.77
C ILE A 96 10.71 1.36 1.70
N LEU A 97 9.39 1.18 1.57
CA LEU A 97 8.41 1.79 2.48
C LEU A 97 8.63 1.35 3.94
N GLY A 98 8.89 0.07 4.19
CA GLY A 98 9.22 -0.41 5.54
C GLY A 98 10.40 0.34 6.16
N VAL A 99 11.50 0.48 5.40
CA VAL A 99 12.68 1.23 5.86
C VAL A 99 12.36 2.71 6.09
N LEU A 100 11.60 3.34 5.21
CA LEU A 100 11.24 4.76 5.34
C LEU A 100 10.35 5.02 6.55
N TRP A 101 9.31 4.21 6.75
CA TRP A 101 8.44 4.30 7.93
C TRP A 101 9.22 4.02 9.22
N LEU A 102 10.11 3.03 9.23
CA LEU A 102 10.98 2.76 10.37
C LEU A 102 11.94 3.93 10.62
N SER A 103 12.44 4.58 9.57
CA SER A 103 13.39 5.71 9.68
C SER A 103 12.83 6.89 10.45
N LEU A 104 11.50 7.07 10.47
CA LEU A 104 10.83 8.15 11.19
C LEU A 104 11.07 8.10 12.70
N ILE A 105 11.30 6.91 13.26
CA ILE A 105 11.62 6.72 14.69
C ILE A 105 12.84 7.57 15.09
N TRP A 106 13.84 7.66 14.21
CA TRP A 106 15.08 8.43 14.46
C TRP A 106 15.07 9.81 13.79
N ALA A 107 14.31 9.97 12.70
CA ALA A 107 14.24 11.23 11.98
C ALA A 107 13.33 12.27 12.66
N ALA A 108 12.34 11.83 13.45
CA ALA A 108 11.47 12.69 14.24
C ALA A 108 12.23 13.30 15.43
N LYS A 109 12.96 14.37 15.15
CA LYS A 109 13.72 15.16 16.11
C LYS A 109 13.65 16.64 15.78
N ARG A 110 13.99 17.48 16.76
CA ARG A 110 14.06 18.94 16.57
C ARG A 110 15.09 19.31 15.49
N ASN A 111 14.77 20.33 14.69
CA ASN A 111 15.65 20.91 13.67
C ASN A 111 16.07 19.96 12.53
N ASN A 112 15.20 19.02 12.15
CA ASN A 112 15.41 18.08 11.04
C ASN A 112 14.32 18.20 9.95
N ALA A 113 13.79 19.42 9.74
CA ALA A 113 12.67 19.66 8.82
C ALA A 113 12.95 19.13 7.40
N GLY A 114 14.10 19.46 6.81
CA GLY A 114 14.45 19.04 5.45
C GLY A 114 14.53 17.52 5.30
N GLY A 115 15.06 16.82 6.32
CA GLY A 115 15.08 15.36 6.34
C GLY A 115 13.67 14.76 6.38
N LEU A 116 12.79 15.31 7.22
CA LEU A 116 11.40 14.88 7.31
C LEU A 116 10.63 15.10 6.01
N PHE A 117 10.74 16.29 5.39
CA PHE A 117 10.12 16.56 4.08
C PHE A 117 10.61 15.57 3.00
N THR A 118 11.90 15.25 3.00
CA THR A 118 12.47 14.28 2.06
C THR A 118 11.89 12.89 2.29
N ILE A 119 11.82 12.42 3.54
CA ILE A 119 11.23 11.11 3.87
C ILE A 119 9.75 11.08 3.48
N MET A 120 8.99 12.14 3.80
CA MET A 120 7.56 12.26 3.42
C MET A 120 7.37 12.19 1.91
N ALA A 121 8.18 12.89 1.14
CA ALA A 121 8.10 12.88 -0.31
C ALA A 121 8.35 11.49 -0.89
N ILE A 122 9.36 10.76 -0.38
CA ILE A 122 9.68 9.41 -0.87
C ILE A 122 8.62 8.39 -0.43
N ILE A 123 8.13 8.47 0.81
CA ILE A 123 7.00 7.64 1.29
C ILE A 123 5.79 7.86 0.41
N GLY A 124 5.44 9.11 0.15
CA GLY A 124 4.35 9.52 -0.71
C GLY A 124 4.48 8.95 -2.11
N ALA A 125 5.64 9.19 -2.74
CA ALA A 125 5.97 8.72 -4.07
C ALA A 125 5.81 7.19 -4.20
N CYS A 126 6.39 6.42 -3.27
CA CYS A 126 6.29 4.96 -3.30
C CYS A 126 4.86 4.47 -3.02
N SER A 127 4.16 5.08 -2.04
CA SER A 127 2.84 4.62 -1.61
C SER A 127 1.77 4.86 -2.67
N LEU A 128 1.68 6.07 -3.23
CA LEU A 128 0.67 6.38 -4.24
C LEU A 128 0.98 5.75 -5.61
N THR A 129 2.26 5.45 -5.90
CA THR A 129 2.62 4.61 -7.05
C THR A 129 2.14 3.16 -6.87
N LEU A 130 2.24 2.61 -5.66
CA LEU A 130 1.79 1.24 -5.37
C LEU A 130 0.27 1.08 -5.33
N LEU A 131 -0.47 2.16 -5.06
CA LEU A 131 -1.93 2.12 -4.92
C LEU A 131 -2.64 1.50 -6.14
N PRO A 132 -2.47 2.01 -7.39
CA PRO A 132 -3.09 1.40 -8.57
C PRO A 132 -2.56 -0.02 -8.85
N VAL A 133 -1.27 -0.28 -8.59
CA VAL A 133 -0.63 -1.59 -8.79
C VAL A 133 -1.29 -2.67 -7.93
N ALA A 134 -1.54 -2.36 -6.66
CA ALA A 134 -2.16 -3.29 -5.73
C ALA A 134 -3.64 -3.53 -6.04
N LEU A 135 -4.37 -2.50 -6.46
CA LEU A 135 -5.77 -2.62 -6.90
C LEU A 135 -5.88 -3.51 -8.14
N GLU A 136 -5.03 -3.27 -9.14
CA GLU A 136 -5.00 -4.08 -10.37
C GLU A 136 -4.65 -5.54 -10.05
N LEU A 137 -3.64 -5.77 -9.19
CA LEU A 137 -3.25 -7.12 -8.80
C LEU A 137 -4.35 -7.85 -8.01
N ALA A 138 -5.10 -7.14 -7.16
CA ALA A 138 -6.24 -7.71 -6.45
C ALA A 138 -7.34 -8.15 -7.43
N VAL A 139 -7.66 -7.32 -8.41
CA VAL A 139 -8.65 -7.65 -9.46
C VAL A 139 -8.18 -8.82 -10.32
N GLU A 140 -6.89 -8.87 -10.63
CA GLU A 140 -6.27 -9.94 -11.41
C GLU A 140 -6.34 -11.29 -10.69
N VAL A 141 -5.97 -11.33 -9.41
CA VAL A 141 -5.96 -12.57 -8.59
C VAL A 141 -7.38 -13.06 -8.30
N THR A 142 -8.32 -12.15 -8.05
CA THR A 142 -9.70 -12.50 -7.69
C THR A 142 -10.63 -12.67 -8.88
N ARG A 143 -10.25 -12.18 -10.06
CA ARG A 143 -11.10 -12.06 -11.26
C ARG A 143 -12.40 -11.28 -10.97
N ASN A 144 -12.38 -10.41 -9.96
CA ASN A 144 -13.54 -9.67 -9.50
C ASN A 144 -13.18 -8.21 -9.21
N PRO A 145 -13.77 -7.23 -9.92
CA PRO A 145 -13.52 -5.80 -9.66
C PRO A 145 -13.93 -5.36 -8.24
N GLY A 146 -14.85 -6.08 -7.59
CA GLY A 146 -15.26 -5.83 -6.20
C GLY A 146 -14.18 -6.07 -5.15
N SER A 147 -13.05 -6.69 -5.50
CA SER A 147 -11.89 -6.85 -4.61
C SER A 147 -11.34 -5.51 -4.11
N ALA A 148 -11.45 -4.44 -4.91
CA ALA A 148 -11.08 -3.08 -4.51
C ALA A 148 -11.84 -2.61 -3.25
N ALA A 149 -13.12 -2.97 -3.12
CA ALA A 149 -13.91 -2.60 -1.95
C ALA A 149 -13.39 -3.26 -0.66
N ILE A 150 -12.94 -4.52 -0.76
CA ILE A 150 -12.33 -5.25 0.37
C ILE A 150 -11.00 -4.59 0.77
N LEU A 151 -10.17 -4.22 -0.21
CA LEU A 151 -8.91 -3.52 0.02
C LEU A 151 -9.14 -2.18 0.74
N TRP A 152 -10.06 -1.34 0.25
CA TRP A 152 -10.39 -0.08 0.88
C TRP A 152 -11.05 -0.25 2.25
N PHE A 153 -11.89 -1.27 2.44
CA PHE A 153 -12.44 -1.61 3.75
C PHE A 153 -11.32 -1.94 4.75
N ALA A 154 -10.35 -2.76 4.34
CA ALA A 154 -9.18 -3.07 5.16
C ALA A 154 -8.36 -1.81 5.48
N GLY A 155 -8.10 -0.95 4.49
CA GLY A 155 -7.38 0.31 4.68
C GLY A 155 -8.04 1.24 5.70
N ASN A 156 -9.34 1.46 5.58
CA ASN A 156 -10.10 2.29 6.52
C ASN A 156 -10.16 1.66 7.92
N SER A 157 -10.34 0.34 8.00
CA SER A 157 -10.36 -0.38 9.28
C SER A 157 -9.02 -0.24 10.02
N VAL A 158 -7.90 -0.39 9.30
CA VAL A 158 -6.56 -0.19 9.87
C VAL A 158 -6.33 1.27 10.22
N SER A 159 -6.76 2.23 9.39
CA SER A 159 -6.62 3.67 9.70
C SER A 159 -7.30 4.04 11.02
N ILE A 160 -8.58 3.68 11.19
CA ILE A 160 -9.32 3.94 12.43
C ILE A 160 -8.61 3.29 13.62
N THR A 161 -8.18 2.04 13.47
CA THR A 161 -7.44 1.33 14.52
C THR A 161 -6.13 2.03 14.87
N CYS A 162 -5.36 2.48 13.87
CA CYS A 162 -4.10 3.17 14.08
C CYS A 162 -4.29 4.50 14.80
N VAL A 163 -5.25 5.33 14.39
CA VAL A 163 -5.58 6.60 15.09
C VAL A 163 -5.87 6.37 16.57
N LEU A 164 -6.65 5.33 16.91
CA LEU A 164 -6.97 5.01 18.30
C LEU A 164 -5.77 4.49 19.08
N VAL A 165 -4.98 3.59 18.48
CA VAL A 165 -3.79 3.01 19.13
C VAL A 165 -2.72 4.07 19.33
N GLU A 166 -2.44 4.89 18.33
CA GLU A 166 -1.47 5.98 18.39
C GLU A 166 -1.89 7.02 19.44
N GLY A 167 -3.18 7.37 19.48
CA GLY A 167 -3.75 8.21 20.53
C GLY A 167 -3.51 7.64 21.94
N ALA A 168 -3.68 6.33 22.12
CA ALA A 168 -3.41 5.64 23.39
C ALA A 168 -1.91 5.52 23.72
N LEU A 169 -1.05 5.48 22.69
CA LEU A 169 0.41 5.42 22.84
C LEU A 169 1.04 6.78 23.11
N ARG A 170 0.28 7.87 22.99
CA ARG A 170 0.73 9.23 23.25
C ARG A 170 1.25 9.37 24.67
N ALA A 171 2.46 9.92 24.80
CA ALA A 171 3.02 10.21 26.11
C ALA A 171 2.20 11.29 26.83
N GLY A 172 2.22 11.27 28.16
CA GLY A 172 1.52 12.28 28.96
C GLY A 172 2.16 13.67 28.90
N PRO A 173 1.53 14.67 29.52
CA PRO A 173 2.07 16.03 29.62
C PRO A 173 3.40 16.11 30.38
N ASP A 174 3.66 15.17 31.29
CA ASP A 174 4.89 15.15 32.11
C ASP A 174 6.08 14.48 31.39
N ALA A 175 5.88 13.99 30.17
CA ALA A 175 6.95 13.40 29.36
C ALA A 175 7.93 14.46 28.83
N ASN A 176 9.10 14.02 28.39
CA ASN A 176 10.09 14.89 27.74
C ASN A 176 10.42 14.38 26.32
N PRO A 177 9.98 15.07 25.24
CA PRO A 177 9.08 16.22 25.23
C PRO A 177 7.64 15.85 25.68
N PRO A 178 6.84 16.84 26.13
CA PRO A 178 5.45 16.59 26.52
C PRO A 178 4.64 16.12 25.32
N ASN A 179 3.69 15.20 25.53
CA ASN A 179 2.83 14.68 24.48
C ASN A 179 3.54 13.97 23.31
N ASN A 180 4.76 13.47 23.55
CA ASN A 180 5.59 12.79 22.55
C ASN A 180 4.87 11.58 21.90
N MET A 181 4.98 11.47 20.58
CA MET A 181 4.45 10.37 19.77
C MET A 181 5.49 9.29 19.44
N HIS A 182 6.66 9.29 20.07
CA HIS A 182 7.72 8.31 19.77
C HIS A 182 7.26 6.84 19.84
N ARG A 183 6.40 6.48 20.81
CA ARG A 183 5.81 5.13 20.89
C ARG A 183 4.87 4.83 19.72
N ALA A 184 4.11 5.82 19.27
CA ALA A 184 3.24 5.70 18.10
C ALA A 184 4.07 5.52 16.81
N LEU A 185 5.17 6.27 16.64
CA LEU A 185 6.09 6.10 15.51
C LEU A 185 6.75 4.71 15.50
N ILE A 186 7.12 4.17 16.67
CA ILE A 186 7.61 2.78 16.78
C ILE A 186 6.51 1.79 16.35
N PHE A 187 5.28 1.98 16.82
CA PHE A 187 4.15 1.14 16.45
C PHE A 187 3.89 1.16 14.94
N GLN A 188 3.82 2.33 14.31
CA GLN A 188 3.65 2.48 12.86
C GLN A 188 4.78 1.78 12.10
N GLY A 189 6.03 2.08 12.45
CA GLY A 189 7.21 1.48 11.81
C GLY A 189 7.21 -0.05 11.91
N ALA A 190 6.90 -0.59 13.10
CA ALA A 190 6.81 -2.03 13.32
C ALA A 190 5.65 -2.66 12.56
N LEU A 191 4.47 -2.04 12.57
CA LEU A 191 3.28 -2.51 11.86
C LEU A 191 3.54 -2.58 10.36
N VAL A 192 4.06 -1.49 9.77
CA VAL A 192 4.43 -1.45 8.34
C VAL A 192 5.46 -2.53 8.04
N CYS A 193 6.55 -2.63 8.82
CA CYS A 193 7.57 -3.66 8.61
C CYS A 193 6.98 -5.08 8.65
N SER A 194 6.11 -5.37 9.61
CA SER A 194 5.46 -6.67 9.74
C SER A 194 4.60 -7.01 8.52
N ALA A 195 3.86 -6.03 8.00
CA ALA A 195 3.01 -6.21 6.83
C ALA A 195 3.85 -6.38 5.56
N VAL A 196 4.82 -5.50 5.31
CA VAL A 196 5.61 -5.54 4.07
C VAL A 196 6.47 -6.80 3.97
N VAL A 197 6.89 -7.42 5.07
CA VAL A 197 7.57 -8.73 5.04
C VAL A 197 6.70 -9.82 4.41
N THR A 198 5.37 -9.75 4.60
CA THR A 198 4.46 -10.73 3.99
C THR A 198 4.43 -10.66 2.47
N ILE A 199 4.86 -9.54 1.86
CA ILE A 199 4.89 -9.38 0.39
C ILE A 199 5.81 -10.39 -0.29
N PHE A 200 6.81 -10.94 0.42
CA PHE A 200 7.69 -11.96 -0.15
C PHE A 200 6.98 -13.29 -0.37
N ALA A 201 5.87 -13.54 0.34
CA ALA A 201 5.03 -14.72 0.11
C ALA A 201 4.12 -14.58 -1.13
N LEU A 202 3.95 -13.36 -1.67
CA LEU A 202 3.14 -13.09 -2.85
C LEU A 202 3.76 -13.73 -4.09
N GLN A 203 3.04 -14.63 -4.76
CA GLN A 203 3.44 -15.09 -6.09
C GLN A 203 2.95 -14.09 -7.14
N GLY A 204 1.68 -13.69 -7.06
CA GLY A 204 1.09 -12.65 -7.89
C GLY A 204 1.05 -13.03 -9.36
N LYS A 205 0.75 -14.30 -9.66
CA LYS A 205 0.67 -14.80 -11.04
C LYS A 205 -0.55 -14.19 -11.75
N GLN A 206 -0.31 -13.44 -12.83
CA GLN A 206 -1.33 -12.72 -13.59
C GLN A 206 -2.07 -13.64 -14.58
N THR A 207 -2.84 -14.58 -14.03
CA THR A 207 -3.45 -15.67 -14.79
C THR A 207 -4.64 -15.22 -15.64
N ARG A 208 -5.38 -14.19 -15.23
CA ARG A 208 -6.54 -13.69 -16.00
C ARG A 208 -6.07 -13.02 -17.29
N ARG A 209 -5.01 -12.22 -17.21
CA ARG A 209 -4.41 -11.57 -18.37
C ARG A 209 -3.83 -12.56 -19.37
N GLU A 210 -3.19 -13.64 -18.89
CA GLU A 210 -2.73 -14.75 -19.74
C GLU A 210 -3.92 -15.41 -20.48
N MET A 211 -5.06 -15.57 -19.82
CA MET A 211 -6.28 -16.14 -20.44
C MET A 211 -6.88 -15.19 -21.49
N ASP A 212 -6.96 -13.89 -21.23
CA ASP A 212 -7.50 -12.88 -22.15
C ASP A 212 -6.60 -12.76 -23.41
N GLU A 213 -5.28 -12.85 -23.26
CA GLU A 213 -4.33 -12.87 -24.37
C GLU A 213 -4.49 -14.14 -25.24
N GLN A 214 -4.67 -15.31 -24.62
CA GLN A 214 -4.92 -16.57 -25.34
C GLN A 214 -6.26 -16.56 -26.08
N ALA A 215 -7.33 -16.04 -25.46
CA ALA A 215 -8.63 -15.90 -26.10
C ALA A 215 -8.53 -14.97 -27.32
N THR A 216 -7.85 -13.83 -27.20
CA THR A 216 -7.64 -12.90 -28.32
C THR A 216 -6.84 -13.56 -29.45
N HIS A 217 -5.77 -14.28 -29.13
CA HIS A 217 -4.97 -15.00 -30.14
C HIS A 217 -5.79 -16.09 -30.86
N SER A 218 -6.67 -16.79 -30.15
CA SER A 218 -7.55 -17.82 -30.76
C SER A 218 -8.61 -17.22 -31.70
N ILE A 219 -9.11 -16.01 -31.41
CA ILE A 219 -10.07 -15.30 -32.27
C ILE A 219 -9.39 -14.74 -33.52
N VAL A 220 -8.14 -14.27 -33.39
CA VAL A 220 -7.37 -13.69 -34.51
C VAL A 220 -6.76 -14.75 -35.42
N THR A 221 -6.66 -16.01 -34.98
CA THR A 221 -6.11 -17.12 -35.77
C THR A 221 -7.13 -18.24 -36.05
N PRO A 222 -8.25 -18.01 -36.77
CA PRO A 222 -9.20 -19.09 -37.10
C PRO A 222 -8.67 -20.09 -38.15
N GLU A 223 -7.60 -19.74 -38.88
CA GLU A 223 -7.32 -20.30 -40.21
C GLU A 223 -6.09 -21.24 -40.27
N GLN A 224 -5.85 -22.05 -39.25
CA GLN A 224 -4.84 -23.13 -39.32
C GLN A 224 -5.35 -24.53 -38.94
N SER A 225 -6.61 -24.68 -38.55
CA SER A 225 -7.23 -25.99 -38.22
C SER A 225 -8.22 -26.50 -39.27
N ALA A 226 -8.38 -25.80 -40.40
CA ALA A 226 -9.27 -26.19 -41.49
C ALA A 226 -8.49 -26.33 -42.81
N ALA A 227 -7.42 -27.12 -42.80
CA ALA A 227 -6.87 -27.72 -44.01
C ALA A 227 -6.97 -29.26 -43.85
N PRO A 228 -7.54 -29.98 -44.83
CA PRO A 228 -7.85 -31.40 -44.73
C PRO A 228 -6.60 -32.30 -44.63
#